data_AF-A0A3D0J870-F1
#
_entry.id   AF-A0A3D0J870-F1
#
_cell.length_a   1.000
_cell.length_b   1.000
_cell.length_c   1.000
_cell.angle_alpha   90.00
_cell.angle_beta   90.00
_cell.angle_gamma   90.00
#
_symmetry.space_group_name_H-M   'P 1'
#
loop_
_entity.id
_entity.type
_entity.pdbx_description
1 polymer ?
#
loop_
_entity_poly.entity_id
_entity_poly.type
_entity_poly.pdbx_seq_one_letter_code
_entity_poly.pdbx_strand_id
1 'polypeptide(L)'
;MALAPTIQADVLKQMQSAIADATNLKLGGWSLVWGLITFIGVLTTLSYFFFSREQKGALKVSANIGIWFIMIGFGASFGNTVMARVSLLIGRVQFLLTDWINLIK
;
A
#
# COMPACT_ATOMS: atom_id res chain seq x y z
N MET A 1 15.88 19.90 -2.72
CA MET A 1 15.24 18.92 -1.82
C MET A 1 16.18 17.74 -1.69
N ALA A 2 16.73 17.52 -0.50
CA ALA A 2 17.69 16.43 -0.29
C ALA A 2 16.90 15.11 -0.21
N LEU A 3 17.13 14.23 -1.18
CA LEU A 3 16.39 12.97 -1.34
C LEU A 3 16.55 12.03 -0.13
N ALA A 4 17.71 12.02 0.52
CA ALA A 4 17.96 11.15 1.66
C ALA A 4 17.09 11.49 2.91
N PRO A 5 17.03 12.75 3.39
CA PRO A 5 16.22 13.09 4.56
C PRO A 5 14.71 12.97 4.31
N THR A 6 14.23 13.17 3.08
CA THR A 6 12.80 12.95 2.77
C THR A 6 12.42 11.47 2.85
N ILE A 7 13.27 10.58 2.31
CA ILE A 7 13.04 9.13 2.40
C ILE A 7 13.10 8.64 3.86
N GLN A 8 14.05 9.13 4.65
CA GLN A 8 14.12 8.80 6.08
C GLN A 8 12.88 9.28 6.86
N ALA A 9 12.42 10.51 6.59
CA ALA A 9 11.23 11.06 7.24
C ALA A 9 9.95 10.33 6.84
N ASP A 10 9.81 9.93 5.58
CA ASP A 10 8.63 9.20 5.10
C ASP A 10 8.58 7.77 5.63
N VAL A 11 9.74 7.08 5.71
CA VAL A 11 9.82 5.75 6.33
C VAL A 11 9.49 5.83 7.82
N LEU A 12 10.03 6.82 8.54
CA LEU A 12 9.70 7.03 9.95
C LEU A 12 8.21 7.32 10.15
N LYS A 13 7.61 8.15 9.31
CA LYS A 13 6.16 8.42 9.35
C LYS A 13 5.33 7.17 9.06
N GLN A 14 5.73 6.33 8.11
CA GLN A 14 5.02 5.08 7.79
C GLN A 14 5.12 4.05 8.93
N MET A 15 6.28 3.93 9.56
CA MET A 15 6.45 3.10 10.76
C MET A 15 5.59 3.64 11.91
N GLN A 16 5.61 4.95 12.13
CA GLN A 16 4.82 5.60 13.17
C GLN A 16 3.31 5.43 12.92
N SER A 17 2.84 5.54 11.68
CA SER A 17 1.43 5.34 11.34
C SER A 17 0.98 3.89 11.58
N ALA A 18 1.83 2.90 11.22
CA ALA A 18 1.50 1.50 11.45
C ALA A 18 1.42 1.15 12.94
N ILE A 19 2.33 1.71 13.77
CA ILE A 19 2.34 1.48 15.22
C ILE A 19 1.21 2.27 15.90
N ALA A 20 0.95 3.50 15.48
CA ALA A 20 -0.14 4.31 16.03
C ALA A 20 -1.49 3.65 15.76
N ASP A 21 -1.76 3.19 14.55
CA ASP A 21 -3.06 2.58 14.21
C ASP A 21 -3.27 1.23 14.91
N ALA A 22 -2.20 0.46 15.15
CA ALA A 22 -2.27 -0.79 15.91
C ALA A 22 -2.50 -0.60 17.43
N THR A 23 -2.12 0.55 18.00
CA THR A 23 -2.12 0.77 19.46
C THR A 23 -3.18 1.77 19.93
N ASN A 24 -3.87 2.46 19.01
CA ASN A 24 -4.92 3.43 19.35
C ASN A 24 -6.23 2.73 19.74
N LEU A 25 -6.30 2.23 20.97
CA LEU A 25 -7.53 1.73 21.61
C LEU A 25 -8.63 2.79 21.82
N LYS A 26 -8.37 4.05 21.45
CA LYS A 26 -9.26 5.20 21.67
C LYS A 26 -10.04 5.66 20.43
N LEU A 27 -9.78 5.11 19.24
CA LEU A 27 -10.62 5.32 18.07
C LEU A 27 -11.53 4.10 17.92
N GLY A 28 -12.84 4.33 17.83
CA GLY A 28 -13.89 3.31 17.98
C GLY A 28 -13.71 2.02 17.16
N GLY A 29 -14.54 1.01 17.47
CA GLY A 29 -14.31 -0.40 17.10
C GLY A 29 -13.90 -0.70 15.64
N TRP A 30 -14.27 0.13 14.67
CA TRP A 30 -13.83 -0.02 13.28
C TRP A 30 -12.33 0.26 13.05
N SER A 31 -11.75 1.26 13.74
CA SER A 31 -10.32 1.59 13.63
C SER A 31 -9.45 0.45 14.16
N LEU A 32 -9.88 -0.19 15.25
CA LEU A 32 -9.20 -1.34 15.84
C LEU A 32 -9.14 -2.53 14.88
N VAL A 33 -10.20 -2.78 14.11
CA VAL A 33 -10.23 -3.86 13.13
C VAL A 33 -9.21 -3.61 12.02
N TRP A 34 -9.11 -2.38 11.51
CA TRP A 34 -8.11 -2.03 10.50
C TRP A 34 -6.67 -2.08 11.03
N GLY A 35 -6.45 -1.62 12.26
CA GLY A 35 -5.16 -1.73 12.95
C GLY A 35 -4.72 -3.18 13.12
N LEU A 36 -5.62 -4.07 13.54
CA LEU A 36 -5.35 -5.51 13.66
C LEU A 36 -5.09 -6.18 12.31
N ILE A 37 -5.87 -5.87 11.28
CA ILE A 37 -5.65 -6.38 9.92
C ILE A 37 -4.28 -5.98 9.40
N THR A 38 -3.91 -4.71 9.58
CA THR A 38 -2.60 -4.18 9.16
C THR A 38 -1.47 -4.85 9.94
N PHE A 39 -1.62 -4.98 11.26
CA PHE A 39 -0.64 -5.63 12.13
C PHE A 39 -0.43 -7.10 11.76
N ILE A 40 -1.51 -7.87 11.59
CA ILE A 40 -1.47 -9.27 11.18
C ILE A 40 -0.88 -9.40 9.76
N GLY A 41 -1.25 -8.49 8.84
CA GLY A 41 -0.74 -8.45 7.47
C GLY A 41 0.77 -8.21 7.40
N VAL A 42 1.30 -7.31 8.25
CA VAL A 42 2.75 -7.06 8.36
C VAL A 42 3.47 -8.29 8.94
N LEU A 43 2.95 -8.90 10.00
CA LEU A 43 3.56 -10.10 10.61
C LEU A 43 3.57 -11.29 9.64
N THR A 44 2.48 -11.53 8.91
CA THR A 44 2.39 -12.62 7.93
C THR A 44 3.27 -12.37 6.72
N THR A 45 3.36 -11.13 6.23
CA THR A 45 4.25 -10.76 5.11
C THR A 45 5.72 -10.91 5.50
N LEU A 46 6.11 -10.44 6.70
CA LEU A 46 7.47 -10.63 7.21
C LEU A 46 7.78 -12.13 7.39
N SER A 47 6.86 -12.91 7.96
CA SER A 47 7.01 -14.35 8.11
C SER A 47 7.22 -15.04 6.76
N TYR A 48 6.46 -14.66 5.72
CA TYR A 48 6.65 -15.18 4.36
C TYR A 48 8.04 -14.86 3.77
N PHE A 49 8.50 -13.61 3.87
CA PHE A 49 9.80 -13.20 3.32
C PHE A 49 11.00 -13.80 4.07
N PHE A 50 10.94 -13.85 5.40
CA PHE A 50 12.02 -14.43 6.22
C PHE A 50 12.10 -15.96 6.08
N PHE A 51 10.97 -16.63 5.86
CA PHE A 51 10.91 -18.09 5.71
C PHE A 51 10.70 -18.55 4.26
N SER A 52 11.21 -17.79 3.28
CA SER A 52 11.06 -18.09 1.84
C SER A 52 11.75 -19.39 1.36
N ARG A 53 12.19 -20.29 2.24
CA ARG A 53 12.71 -21.63 1.92
C ARG A 53 12.10 -22.69 2.85
N GLU A 54 11.45 -23.67 2.20
CA GLU A 54 10.81 -24.90 2.69
C GLU A 54 10.34 -24.93 4.15
N GLN A 55 9.03 -24.81 4.35
CA GLN A 55 8.40 -25.14 5.65
C GLN A 55 7.29 -26.17 5.48
N LYS A 56 7.46 -27.31 6.16
CA LYS A 56 6.45 -28.36 6.33
C LYS A 56 5.56 -28.00 7.53
N GLY A 57 4.22 -28.04 7.38
CA GLY A 57 3.27 -27.94 8.51
C GLY A 57 2.48 -26.61 8.61
N ALA A 58 2.01 -26.26 9.81
CA ALA A 58 1.11 -25.12 10.11
C ALA A 58 1.61 -23.75 9.60
N LEU A 59 2.92 -23.60 9.43
CA LEU A 59 3.57 -22.45 8.81
C LEU A 59 3.23 -22.29 7.31
N LYS A 60 2.78 -23.35 6.63
CA LYS A 60 2.31 -23.30 5.23
C LYS A 60 1.00 -22.51 5.10
N VAL A 61 0.15 -22.54 6.13
CA VAL A 61 -1.12 -21.80 6.13
C VAL A 61 -0.87 -20.31 6.33
N SER A 62 0.00 -19.93 7.26
CA SER A 62 0.40 -18.52 7.44
C SER A 62 1.16 -17.98 6.23
N ALA A 63 2.00 -18.80 5.58
CA ALA A 63 2.70 -18.43 4.35
C ALA A 63 1.72 -18.19 3.17
N ASN A 64 0.69 -19.02 2.99
CA ASN A 64 -0.33 -18.82 1.96
C ASN A 64 -1.14 -17.52 2.15
N ILE A 65 -1.46 -17.16 3.39
CA ILE A 65 -2.12 -15.88 3.71
C ILE A 65 -1.18 -14.71 3.38
N GLY A 66 0.12 -14.85 3.69
CA GLY A 66 1.15 -13.89 3.31
C GLY A 66 1.22 -13.65 1.79
N ILE A 67 1.10 -14.70 0.96
CA ILE A 67 1.08 -14.56 -0.51
C ILE A 67 -0.08 -13.68 -0.98
N TRP A 68 -1.28 -13.86 -0.41
CA TRP A 68 -2.44 -13.03 -0.76
C TRP A 68 -2.23 -11.57 -0.37
N PHE A 69 -1.72 -11.30 0.84
CA PHE A 69 -1.37 -9.94 1.27
C PHE A 69 -0.33 -9.30 0.34
N ILE A 70 0.67 -10.07 -0.07
CA ILE A 70 1.71 -9.63 -1.00
C ILE A 70 1.13 -9.34 -2.39
N MET A 71 0.26 -10.19 -2.92
CA MET A 71 -0.40 -9.96 -4.21
C MET A 71 -1.28 -8.71 -4.20
N ILE A 72 -2.04 -8.50 -3.12
CA ILE A 72 -2.86 -7.30 -2.95
C ILE A 72 -1.98 -6.06 -2.83
N GLY A 73 -0.93 -6.10 -2.01
CA GLY A 73 -0.01 -4.98 -1.81
C GLY A 73 0.75 -4.60 -3.08
N PHE A 74 1.29 -5.58 -3.80
CA PHE A 74 1.94 -5.34 -5.10
C PHE A 74 0.92 -4.88 -6.15
N GLY A 75 -0.27 -5.48 -6.21
CA GLY A 75 -1.33 -5.06 -7.12
C GLY A 75 -1.75 -3.59 -6.92
N ALA A 76 -1.89 -3.16 -5.67
CA ALA A 76 -2.17 -1.75 -5.34
C ALA A 76 -1.03 -0.81 -5.75
N SER A 77 0.22 -1.21 -5.54
CA SER A 77 1.40 -0.43 -5.94
C SER A 77 1.50 -0.28 -7.46
N PHE A 78 1.34 -1.37 -8.20
CA PHE A 78 1.25 -1.34 -9.66
C PHE A 78 0.08 -0.47 -10.13
N GLY A 79 -1.11 -0.63 -9.53
CA GLY A 79 -2.29 0.19 -9.83
C GLY A 79 -2.06 1.69 -9.63
N ASN A 80 -1.36 2.08 -8.56
CA ASN A 80 -1.03 3.48 -8.28
C ASN A 80 -0.08 4.07 -9.35
N THR A 81 0.90 3.29 -9.83
CA THR A 81 1.79 3.75 -10.92
C THR A 81 1.06 3.85 -12.27
N VAL A 82 0.14 2.93 -12.55
CA VAL A 82 -0.71 2.99 -13.75
C VAL A 82 -1.65 4.18 -13.66
N MET A 83 -2.24 4.46 -12.50
CA MET A 83 -3.09 5.62 -12.27
C MET A 83 -2.35 6.93 -12.58
N ALA A 84 -1.09 7.08 -12.17
CA ALA A 84 -0.30 8.26 -12.49
C ALA A 84 -0.16 8.47 -14.01
N ARG A 85 0.05 7.38 -14.78
CA ARG A 85 0.18 7.45 -16.25
C ARG A 85 -1.15 7.72 -16.94
N VAL A 86 -2.21 7.03 -16.50
CA VAL A 86 -3.57 7.23 -17.03
C VAL A 86 -4.08 8.63 -16.70
N SER A 87 -3.81 9.15 -15.51
CA SER A 87 -4.17 10.51 -15.10
C SER A 87 -3.51 11.55 -16.00
N LEU A 88 -2.23 11.39 -16.34
CA LEU A 88 -1.55 12.25 -17.31
C LEU A 88 -2.18 12.17 -18.70
N LEU A 89 -2.53 10.96 -19.15
CA LEU A 89 -3.16 10.75 -20.46
C LEU A 89 -4.55 11.40 -20.53
N ILE A 90 -5.35 11.28 -19.47
CA ILE A 90 -6.65 11.97 -19.33
C ILE A 90 -6.44 13.48 -19.39
N GLY A 91 -5.46 14.02 -18.65
CA GLY A 91 -5.15 15.44 -18.68
C GLY A 91 -4.75 15.94 -20.08
N ARG A 92 -4.04 15.12 -20.87
CA ARG A 92 -3.70 15.46 -22.26
C ARG A 92 -4.91 15.40 -23.18
N VAL A 93 -5.80 14.42 -23.02
CA VAL A 93 -7.04 14.33 -23.82
C VAL A 93 -7.99 15.49 -23.50
N GLN A 94 -8.12 15.87 -22.22
CA GLN A 94 -8.89 17.05 -21.81
C GLN A 94 -8.33 18.33 -22.42
N PHE A 95 -7.00 18.53 -22.38
CA PHE A 95 -6.37 19.67 -23.04
C PHE A 95 -6.68 19.73 -24.54
N LEU A 96 -6.60 18.60 -25.25
CA LEU A 96 -6.89 18.56 -26.69
C LEU A 96 -8.37 18.87 -27.01
N LEU A 97 -9.31 18.41 -26.17
CA LEU A 97 -10.75 18.60 -26.41
C LEU A 97 -11.25 19.99 -25.99
N THR A 98 -10.74 20.51 -24.87
CA THR A 98 -11.16 21.80 -24.30
C THR A 98 -10.35 22.96 -24.86
N ASP A 99 -9.01 22.94 -24.71
CA ASP A 99 -8.19 24.10 -25.06
C ASP A 99 -7.85 24.18 -26.56
N TRP A 100 -7.71 23.02 -27.23
CA TRP A 100 -7.32 22.99 -28.64
C TRP A 100 -8.51 22.99 -29.61
N ILE A 101 -9.52 22.14 -29.38
CA ILE A 101 -10.70 22.03 -30.25
C ILE A 101 -11.84 22.97 -29.80
N ASN A 102 -11.89 23.38 -28.53
CA ASN A 102 -12.89 24.30 -27.97
C ASN A 102 -14.35 23.78 -28.11
N LEU A 103 -14.53 22.46 -28.05
CA LEU A 103 -15.82 21.81 -28.32
C LEU A 103 -16.79 21.87 -27.13
N ILE A 104 -16.26 22.04 -25.92
CA ILE A 104 -17.02 22.22 -24.67
C ILE A 104 -16.33 23.33 -23.89
N LYS A 105 -17.10 24.36 -23.53
CA LYS A 105 -16.67 25.52 -22.76
C LYS A 105 -16.76 25.25 -21.26
#